data_AF-A0A643FR59-F1
#
_entry.id   AF-A0A643FR59-F1
#
_cell.length_a   1.000
_cell.length_b   1.000
_cell.length_c   1.000
_cell.angle_alpha   90.00
_cell.angle_beta   90.00
_cell.angle_gamma   90.00
#
_symmetry.space_group_name_H-M   'P 1'
#
loop_
_entity.id
_entity.type
_entity.pdbx_description
1 polymer ?
#
loop_
_entity_poly.entity_id
_entity_poly.type
_entity_poly.pdbx_seq_one_letter_code
_entity_poly.pdbx_strand_id
1 'polypeptide(L)'
;MTTPIKVTFTSTAGEEINGQAQFEPMSELVTLPSQLLEHVQRARAACDGHALVAHEDGYRYPLQPVEDGVYQLDRSRRHRQRLLEQAWKAVTAPTKDQRQQSGRFAHTLSAAALIGASVYVGYSNVWMLVALTDVLSLVGVGAVLFLVGAVLSKGD
;
A
#
# COMPACT_ATOMS: atom_id res chain seq x y z
N MET A 1 -14.74 -32.57 -3.75
CA MET A 1 -13.27 -32.41 -3.87
C MET A 1 -12.93 -31.05 -3.28
N THR A 2 -12.03 -31.01 -2.30
CA THR A 2 -11.57 -29.76 -1.69
C THR A 2 -10.34 -29.23 -2.42
N THR A 3 -10.20 -27.91 -2.51
CA THR A 3 -9.09 -27.22 -3.17
C THR A 3 -8.47 -26.20 -2.20
N PRO A 4 -7.16 -25.97 -2.24
CA PRO A 4 -6.55 -24.95 -1.40
C PRO A 4 -6.96 -23.54 -1.87
N ILE A 5 -7.30 -22.66 -0.92
CA ILE A 5 -7.59 -21.24 -1.15
C ILE A 5 -6.72 -20.38 -0.22
N LYS A 6 -6.24 -19.24 -0.71
CA LYS A 6 -5.51 -18.28 0.14
C LYS A 6 -6.52 -17.52 1.00
N VAL A 7 -6.23 -17.40 2.30
CA VAL A 7 -7.02 -16.62 3.25
C VAL A 7 -6.12 -15.63 3.99
N THR A 8 -6.63 -14.43 4.19
CA THR A 8 -5.99 -13.38 4.98
C THR A 8 -6.85 -13.06 6.18
N PHE A 9 -6.24 -13.11 7.36
CA PHE A 9 -6.78 -12.65 8.63
C PHE A 9 -6.25 -11.25 8.92
N THR A 10 -7.12 -10.35 9.35
CA THR A 10 -6.78 -9.00 9.79
C THR A 10 -7.47 -8.67 11.10
N SER A 11 -6.77 -8.04 12.05
CA SER A 11 -7.29 -7.59 13.34
C SER A 11 -7.21 -6.05 13.47
N THR A 12 -8.11 -5.46 14.26
CA THR A 12 -8.05 -4.04 14.66
C THR A 12 -6.80 -3.70 15.46
N ALA A 13 -6.15 -4.69 16.06
CA ALA A 13 -4.84 -4.55 16.70
C ALA A 13 -3.67 -4.36 15.70
N GLY A 14 -3.94 -4.45 14.38
CA GLY A 14 -2.94 -4.30 13.32
C GLY A 14 -2.24 -5.59 12.92
N GLU A 15 -2.70 -6.74 13.41
CA GLU A 15 -2.20 -8.06 13.00
C GLU A 15 -2.76 -8.43 11.62
N GLU A 16 -1.88 -8.79 10.67
CA GLU A 16 -2.25 -9.35 9.37
C GLU A 16 -1.51 -10.67 9.16
N ILE A 17 -2.27 -11.75 8.94
CA ILE A 17 -1.72 -13.10 8.76
C ILE A 17 -2.28 -13.70 7.49
N ASN A 18 -1.39 -14.25 6.68
CA ASN A 18 -1.74 -14.94 5.45
C ASN A 18 -1.57 -16.46 5.65
N GLY A 19 -2.56 -17.24 5.21
CA GLY A 19 -2.50 -18.69 5.24
C GLY A 19 -3.26 -19.34 4.09
N GLN A 20 -3.19 -20.66 4.03
CA GLN A 20 -3.97 -21.48 3.09
C GLN A 20 -5.07 -22.21 3.86
N ALA A 21 -6.27 -22.24 3.31
CA ALA A 21 -7.43 -22.95 3.85
C ALA A 21 -7.96 -23.95 2.83
N GLN A 22 -8.76 -24.92 3.29
CA GLN A 22 -9.43 -25.85 2.38
C GLN A 22 -10.77 -25.28 1.95
N PHE A 23 -10.99 -25.16 0.65
CA PHE A 23 -12.24 -24.69 0.06
C PHE A 23 -13.00 -25.86 -0.55
N GLU A 24 -14.30 -25.93 -0.29
CA GLU A 24 -15.22 -26.86 -0.91
C GLU A 24 -16.14 -26.14 -1.90
N PRO A 25 -15.92 -26.31 -3.23
CA PRO A 25 -16.65 -25.52 -4.23
C PRO A 25 -18.16 -25.77 -4.29
N MET A 26 -18.62 -26.96 -3.87
CA MET A 26 -20.05 -27.31 -3.93
C MET A 26 -20.86 -26.67 -2.81
N SER A 27 -20.26 -26.50 -1.63
CA SER A 27 -20.91 -25.95 -0.43
C SER A 27 -20.51 -24.49 -0.16
N GLU A 28 -19.52 -23.97 -0.90
CA GLU A 28 -18.89 -22.67 -0.69
C GLU A 28 -18.28 -22.49 0.71
N LEU A 29 -17.90 -23.61 1.32
CA LEU A 29 -17.31 -23.63 2.67
C LEU A 29 -15.79 -23.56 2.60
N VAL A 30 -15.21 -22.80 3.51
CA VAL A 30 -13.78 -22.65 3.73
C VAL A 30 -13.47 -23.13 5.14
N THR A 31 -12.71 -24.22 5.23
CA THR A 31 -12.22 -24.77 6.49
C THR A 31 -10.84 -24.19 6.78
N LEU A 32 -10.73 -23.41 7.85
CA LEU A 32 -9.47 -22.80 8.27
C LEU A 32 -8.52 -23.86 8.87
N PRO A 33 -7.20 -23.73 8.66
CA PRO A 33 -6.23 -24.53 9.39
C PRO A 33 -6.22 -24.11 10.87
N SER A 34 -5.80 -25.03 11.74
CA SER A 34 -5.74 -24.82 13.21
C SER A 34 -4.97 -23.55 13.60
N GLN A 35 -3.87 -23.24 12.92
CA GLN A 35 -3.09 -22.03 13.18
C GLN A 35 -3.91 -20.75 12.97
N LEU A 36 -4.62 -20.62 11.83
CA LEU A 36 -5.47 -19.45 11.57
C LEU A 36 -6.65 -19.38 12.54
N LEU A 37 -7.21 -20.53 12.91
CA LEU A 37 -8.27 -20.62 13.91
C LEU A 37 -7.81 -20.05 15.27
N GLU A 38 -6.61 -20.39 15.72
CA GLU A 38 -6.05 -19.89 16.99
C GLU A 38 -5.92 -18.36 16.99
N HIS A 39 -5.52 -17.74 15.88
CA HIS A 39 -5.47 -16.27 15.78
C HIS A 39 -6.86 -15.65 15.87
N VAL A 40 -7.85 -16.25 15.21
CA VAL A 40 -9.25 -15.79 15.28
C VAL A 40 -9.79 -15.91 16.70
N GLN A 41 -9.55 -17.05 17.37
CA GLN A 41 -9.97 -17.28 18.75
C GLN A 41 -9.29 -16.30 19.70
N ARG A 42 -7.99 -16.03 19.52
CA ARG A 42 -7.25 -15.05 20.31
C ARG A 42 -7.82 -13.64 20.16
N ALA A 43 -8.09 -13.21 18.93
CA ALA A 43 -8.70 -11.90 18.66
C ALA A 43 -10.12 -11.82 19.25
N ARG A 44 -10.92 -12.88 19.12
CA ARG A 44 -12.26 -12.96 19.72
C ARG A 44 -12.20 -12.89 21.25
N ALA A 45 -11.25 -13.57 21.88
CA ALA A 45 -11.04 -13.52 23.33
C ALA A 45 -10.58 -12.13 23.81
N ALA A 46 -9.79 -11.43 22.99
CA ALA A 46 -9.37 -10.05 23.25
C ALA A 46 -10.48 -9.00 22.99
N CYS A 47 -11.66 -9.41 22.50
CA CYS A 47 -12.71 -8.52 21.99
C CYS A 47 -12.22 -7.58 20.85
N ASP A 48 -11.21 -8.01 20.11
CA ASP A 48 -10.70 -7.30 18.94
C ASP A 48 -11.59 -7.55 17.73
N GLY A 49 -11.85 -6.49 16.97
CA GLY A 49 -12.48 -6.61 15.67
C GLY A 49 -11.57 -7.37 14.72
N HIS A 50 -12.11 -8.37 14.04
CA HIS A 50 -11.34 -9.16 13.08
C HIS A 50 -12.12 -9.36 11.78
N ALA A 51 -11.38 -9.53 10.68
CA ALA A 51 -11.93 -9.84 9.37
C ALA A 51 -11.12 -10.95 8.70
N LEU A 52 -11.84 -11.89 8.10
CA LEU A 52 -11.30 -12.99 7.31
C LEU A 52 -11.71 -12.83 5.85
N VAL A 53 -10.75 -12.96 4.94
CA VAL A 53 -10.96 -12.74 3.51
C VAL A 53 -10.29 -13.85 2.72
N ALA A 54 -11.05 -14.54 1.87
CA ALA A 54 -10.52 -15.49 0.90
C ALA A 54 -10.15 -14.79 -0.42
N HIS A 55 -9.10 -15.30 -1.07
CA HIS A 55 -8.57 -14.76 -2.31
C HIS A 55 -8.69 -15.79 -3.44
N GLU A 56 -9.43 -15.44 -4.49
CA GLU A 56 -9.61 -16.27 -5.68
C GLU A 56 -9.70 -15.35 -6.91
N ASP A 57 -8.92 -15.64 -7.96
CA ASP A 57 -8.89 -14.90 -9.24
C ASP A 57 -8.73 -13.38 -9.14
N GLY A 58 -7.98 -12.91 -8.14
CA GLY A 58 -7.76 -11.47 -7.88
C GLY A 58 -8.94 -10.77 -7.20
N TYR A 59 -9.92 -11.53 -6.72
CA TYR A 59 -11.02 -11.05 -5.91
C TYR A 59 -10.83 -11.42 -4.45
N ARG A 60 -11.41 -10.58 -3.60
CA ARG A 60 -11.50 -10.75 -2.16
C ARG A 60 -12.93 -11.08 -1.80
N TYR A 61 -13.11 -12.19 -1.10
CA TYR A 61 -14.40 -12.67 -0.64
C TYR A 61 -14.41 -12.67 0.89
N PRO A 62 -15.26 -11.86 1.54
CA PRO A 62 -15.38 -11.91 2.98
C PRO A 62 -15.91 -13.28 3.41
N LEU A 63 -15.33 -13.79 4.49
CA LEU A 63 -15.71 -15.08 5.08
C LEU A 63 -16.67 -14.83 6.24
N GLN A 64 -17.86 -15.42 6.18
CA GLN A 64 -18.85 -15.37 7.25
C GLN A 64 -18.73 -16.63 8.12
N PRO A 65 -18.69 -16.50 9.46
CA PRO A 65 -18.61 -17.66 10.34
C PRO A 65 -19.91 -18.47 10.26
N VAL A 66 -19.79 -19.77 10.01
CA VAL A 66 -20.91 -20.72 10.06
C VAL A 66 -20.80 -21.56 11.33
N GLU A 67 -19.64 -22.20 11.51
CA GLU A 67 -19.28 -23.01 12.67
C GLU A 67 -17.81 -22.76 13.03
N ASP A 68 -17.35 -23.26 14.18
CA ASP A 68 -15.96 -23.08 14.61
C ASP A 68 -14.98 -23.68 13.59
N GLY A 69 -14.26 -22.80 12.90
CA GLY A 69 -13.28 -23.17 11.87
C GLY A 69 -13.85 -23.37 10.47
N VAL A 70 -15.17 -23.28 10.31
CA VAL A 70 -15.85 -23.39 9.02
C VAL A 70 -16.53 -22.07 8.69
N TYR A 71 -16.12 -21.49 7.57
CA TYR A 71 -16.61 -20.20 7.11
C TYR A 71 -17.27 -20.35 5.75
N GLN A 72 -18.35 -19.61 5.53
CA GLN A 72 -18.96 -19.52 4.21
C GLN A 72 -18.35 -18.36 3.43
N LEU A 73 -18.04 -18.63 2.17
CA LEU A 73 -17.53 -17.64 1.24
C LEU A 73 -18.69 -16.77 0.73
N ASP A 74 -18.73 -15.50 1.14
CA ASP A 74 -19.79 -14.58 0.70
C ASP A 74 -19.46 -13.98 -0.66
N ARG A 75 -19.93 -14.63 -1.74
CA ARG A 75 -19.78 -14.16 -3.12
C ARG A 75 -20.53 -12.86 -3.40
N SER A 76 -21.60 -12.56 -2.65
CA SER A 76 -22.41 -11.36 -2.87
C SER A 76 -21.64 -10.07 -2.56
N ARG A 77 -20.66 -10.16 -1.64
CA ARG A 77 -19.78 -9.07 -1.23
C ARG A 77 -18.38 -9.17 -1.85
N ARG A 78 -18.26 -9.84 -2.99
CA ARG A 78 -17.02 -9.92 -3.76
C ARG A 78 -16.50 -8.52 -4.08
N HIS A 79 -15.31 -8.21 -3.61
CA HIS A 79 -14.65 -6.95 -3.91
C HIS A 79 -13.37 -7.20 -4.71
N ARG A 80 -13.24 -6.51 -5.84
CA ARG A 80 -11.97 -6.46 -6.57
C ARG A 80 -11.24 -5.22 -6.12
N GLN A 81 -10.07 -5.39 -5.50
CA GLN A 81 -9.17 -4.25 -5.39
C GLN A 81 -8.67 -3.92 -6.79
N ARG A 82 -9.21 -2.84 -7.38
CA ARG A 82 -8.69 -2.33 -8.64
C ARG A 82 -7.36 -1.66 -8.35
N LEU A 83 -6.32 -2.07 -9.07
CA LEU A 83 -4.98 -1.47 -8.95
C LEU A 83 -5.03 0.07 -9.11
N LEU A 84 -5.91 0.57 -9.98
CA LEU A 84 -6.16 2.00 -10.14
C LEU A 84 -6.72 2.67 -8.87
N GLU A 85 -7.66 2.04 -8.17
CA GLU A 85 -8.22 2.58 -6.92
C GLU A 85 -7.16 2.57 -5.81
N GLN A 86 -6.31 1.54 -5.78
CA GLN A 86 -5.22 1.45 -4.82
C GLN A 86 -4.11 2.48 -5.10
N ALA A 87 -3.76 2.69 -6.38
CA ALA A 87 -2.83 3.73 -6.79
C ALA A 87 -3.40 5.12 -6.49
N TRP A 88 -4.68 5.35 -6.78
CA TRP A 88 -5.35 6.61 -6.45
C TRP A 88 -5.35 6.87 -4.95
N LYS A 89 -5.67 5.84 -4.14
CA LYS A 89 -5.63 5.94 -2.68
C LYS A 89 -4.22 6.23 -2.16
N ALA A 90 -3.18 5.65 -2.75
CA ALA A 90 -1.78 5.94 -2.39
C ALA A 90 -1.40 7.41 -2.68
N VAL A 91 -2.05 8.06 -3.66
CA VAL A 91 -1.85 9.48 -3.96
C VAL A 91 -2.70 10.37 -3.05
N THR A 92 -3.98 10.05 -2.84
CA THR A 92 -4.91 10.91 -2.09
C THR A 92 -4.81 10.76 -0.57
N ALA A 93 -4.39 9.59 -0.09
CA ALA A 93 -4.27 9.26 1.32
C ALA A 93 -3.01 8.40 1.58
N PRO A 94 -1.81 8.94 1.32
CA PRO A 94 -0.57 8.21 1.51
C PRO A 94 -0.35 7.84 2.97
N THR A 95 0.20 6.65 3.21
CA THR A 95 0.63 6.24 4.55
C THR A 95 1.84 7.06 5.02
N LYS A 96 2.15 7.02 6.31
CA LYS A 96 3.33 7.70 6.89
C LYS A 96 4.63 7.29 6.18
N ASP A 97 4.81 5.99 5.94
CA ASP A 97 6.00 5.48 5.26
C ASP A 97 6.06 5.93 3.79
N GLN A 98 4.92 5.98 3.10
CA GLN A 98 4.82 6.49 1.74
C GLN A 98 5.15 7.99 1.66
N ARG A 99 4.68 8.80 2.63
CA ARG A 99 5.06 10.22 2.75
C ARG A 99 6.55 10.36 2.95
N GLN A 100 7.16 9.59 3.86
CA GLN A 100 8.60 9.63 4.10
C GLN A 100 9.43 9.23 2.88
N GLN A 101 9.04 8.18 2.16
CA GLN A 101 9.71 7.77 0.93
C GLN A 101 9.58 8.84 -0.17
N SER A 102 8.39 9.43 -0.32
CA SER A 102 8.17 10.55 -1.25
C SER A 102 9.02 11.76 -0.87
N GLY A 103 9.20 12.02 0.44
CA GLY A 103 10.06 13.08 0.94
C GLY A 103 11.54 12.85 0.59
N ARG A 104 12.05 11.63 0.77
CA ARG A 104 13.41 11.23 0.35
C ARG A 104 13.59 11.39 -1.15
N PHE A 105 12.61 10.94 -1.92
CA PHE A 105 12.62 11.08 -3.38
C PHE A 105 12.65 12.55 -3.81
N ALA A 106 11.84 13.42 -3.19
CA ALA A 106 11.86 14.86 -3.45
C ALA A 106 13.23 15.49 -3.15
N HIS A 107 13.89 15.10 -2.05
CA HIS A 107 15.26 15.54 -1.76
C HIS A 107 16.27 15.08 -2.81
N THR A 108 16.17 13.84 -3.32
CA THR A 108 17.06 13.37 -4.39
C THR A 108 16.86 14.15 -5.69
N LEU A 109 15.61 14.48 -6.05
CA LEU A 109 15.32 15.27 -7.24
C LEU A 109 15.76 16.72 -7.08
N SER A 110 15.64 17.28 -5.88
CA SER A 110 16.20 18.60 -5.53
C SER A 110 17.72 18.63 -5.72
N ALA A 111 18.44 17.64 -5.20
CA ALA A 111 19.88 17.52 -5.41
C ALA A 111 20.23 17.38 -6.91
N ALA A 112 19.49 16.57 -7.65
CA ALA A 112 19.68 16.42 -9.09
C ALA A 112 19.44 17.73 -9.86
N ALA A 113 18.45 18.53 -9.47
CA ALA A 113 18.19 19.83 -10.09
C ALA A 113 19.35 20.81 -9.85
N LEU A 114 19.92 20.85 -8.65
CA LEU A 114 21.09 21.69 -8.33
C LEU A 114 22.36 21.23 -9.04
N ILE A 115 22.57 19.92 -9.16
CA ILE A 115 23.65 19.34 -9.98
C ILE A 115 23.45 19.76 -11.44
N GLY A 116 22.24 19.63 -11.98
CA GLY A 116 21.89 20.05 -13.34
C GLY A 116 22.18 21.53 -13.58
N ALA A 117 21.80 22.40 -12.65
CA ALA A 117 22.10 23.84 -12.72
C ALA A 117 23.61 24.10 -12.74
N SER A 118 24.36 23.41 -11.88
CA SER A 118 25.81 23.56 -11.76
C SER A 118 26.53 23.09 -13.04
N VAL A 119 26.10 21.96 -13.59
CA VAL A 119 26.62 21.43 -14.87
C VAL A 119 26.29 22.40 -16.01
N TYR A 120 25.05 22.89 -16.08
CA TYR A 120 24.63 23.84 -17.11
C TYR A 120 25.48 25.12 -17.08
N VAL A 121 25.72 25.69 -15.90
CA VAL A 121 26.60 26.86 -15.71
C VAL A 121 28.02 26.54 -16.18
N GLY A 122 28.57 25.37 -15.83
CA GLY A 122 29.94 24.99 -16.15
C GLY A 122 30.21 24.73 -17.64
N TYR A 123 29.20 24.31 -18.40
CA TYR A 123 29.31 24.05 -19.85
C TYR A 123 28.89 25.24 -20.73
N SER A 124 28.21 26.24 -20.17
CA SER A 124 27.68 27.37 -20.93
C SER A 124 28.76 28.42 -21.24
N ASN A 125 29.16 28.49 -22.50
CA ASN A 125 30.12 29.49 -22.98
C ASN A 125 29.46 30.80 -23.44
N VAL A 126 28.13 30.83 -23.56
CA VAL A 126 27.34 32.00 -23.99
C VAL A 126 26.13 32.16 -23.09
N TRP A 127 26.01 33.31 -22.44
CA TRP A 127 24.91 33.62 -21.52
C TRP A 127 23.83 34.42 -22.24
N MET A 128 22.77 33.74 -22.65
CA MET A 128 21.54 34.36 -23.14
C MET A 128 20.50 34.41 -22.03
N LEU A 129 19.47 35.26 -22.18
CA LEU A 129 18.34 35.32 -21.25
C LEU A 129 17.69 33.95 -21.02
N VAL A 130 17.63 33.11 -22.06
CA VAL A 130 17.13 31.72 -21.97
C VAL A 130 17.98 30.86 -21.02
N ALA A 131 19.31 30.93 -21.14
CA ALA A 131 20.22 30.21 -20.25
C ALA A 131 20.06 30.64 -18.78
N LEU A 132 19.85 31.95 -18.56
CA LEU A 132 19.56 32.47 -17.23
C LEU A 132 18.22 31.94 -16.70
N THR A 133 17.17 31.90 -17.51
CA THR A 133 15.87 31.35 -17.09
C THR A 133 15.93 29.85 -16.80
N ASP A 134 16.72 29.07 -17.55
CA ASP A 134 16.89 27.63 -17.31
C ASP A 134 17.55 27.36 -15.95
N VAL A 135 18.65 28.08 -15.67
CA VAL A 135 19.38 27.96 -14.39
C VAL A 135 18.48 28.37 -13.22
N LEU A 136 17.79 29.51 -13.32
CA LEU A 136 16.87 29.97 -12.28
C LEU A 136 15.72 28.99 -12.07
N SER A 137 15.21 28.38 -13.13
CA SER A 137 14.16 27.36 -13.05
C SER A 137 14.65 26.10 -12.32
N LEU A 138 15.84 25.62 -12.63
CA LEU A 138 16.44 24.46 -11.95
C LEU A 138 16.67 24.73 -10.46
N VAL A 139 17.20 25.90 -10.11
CA VAL A 139 17.39 26.30 -8.72
C VAL A 139 16.05 26.44 -8.00
N GLY A 140 15.07 27.09 -8.64
CA GLY A 140 13.72 27.28 -8.08
C GLY A 140 13.00 25.96 -7.84
N VAL A 141 12.98 25.07 -8.83
CA VAL A 141 12.42 23.71 -8.70
C VAL A 141 13.16 22.92 -7.61
N GLY A 142 14.49 23.02 -7.57
CA GLY A 142 15.30 22.40 -6.52
C GLY A 142 14.91 22.86 -5.12
N ALA A 143 14.72 24.16 -4.91
CA ALA A 143 14.30 24.72 -3.63
C ALA A 143 12.89 24.27 -3.23
N VAL A 144 11.93 24.29 -4.17
CA VAL A 144 10.56 23.82 -3.93
C VAL A 144 10.56 22.34 -3.55
N LEU A 145 11.26 21.49 -4.30
CA LEU A 145 11.36 20.05 -4.01
C LEU A 145 12.03 19.79 -2.66
N PHE A 146 13.03 20.59 -2.27
CA PHE A 146 13.66 20.49 -0.96
C PHE A 146 12.66 20.76 0.17
N LEU A 147 11.87 21.84 0.05
CA LEU A 147 10.87 22.20 1.05
C LEU A 147 9.74 21.16 1.12
N VAL A 148 9.24 20.70 -0.03
CA VAL A 148 8.25 19.62 -0.11
C VAL A 148 8.80 18.35 0.54
N GLY A 149 10.05 17.99 0.26
CA GLY A 149 10.72 16.84 0.87
C GLY A 149 10.79 16.93 2.39
N ALA A 150 11.12 18.12 2.92
CA ALA A 150 11.18 18.39 4.36
C ALA A 150 9.79 18.27 5.02
N VAL A 151 8.74 18.79 4.38
CA VAL A 151 7.35 18.70 4.87
C VAL A 151 6.86 17.25 4.85
N LEU A 152 7.13 16.50 3.78
CA LEU A 152 6.71 15.10 3.65
C LEU A 152 7.46 14.16 4.61
N SER A 153 8.69 14.52 4.98
CA SER A 153 9.52 13.76 5.91
C SER A 153 9.18 14.03 7.38
N LYS A 154 8.49 15.13 7.70
CA LYS A 154 7.92 15.34 9.03
C LYS A 154 6.85 14.29 9.29
N GLY A 155 7.12 13.41 10.25
CA GLY A 155 6.30 12.25 10.59
C GLY A 155 5.11 12.56 11.49
N ASP A 156 4.68 13.82 11.52
CA ASP A 156 3.53 14.33 12.28
C ASP A 156 2.24 14.23 11.45
#